data_AF-A0A256ZXY1-F1
#
_entry.id   AF-A0A256ZXY1-F1
#
_cell.length_a   1.000
_cell.length_b   1.000
_cell.length_c   1.000
_cell.angle_alpha   90.00
_cell.angle_beta   90.00
_cell.angle_gamma   90.00
#
_symmetry.space_group_name_H-M   'P 1'
#
loop_
_entity.id
_entity.type
_entity.pdbx_description
1 polymer ?
#
loop_
_entity_poly.entity_id
_entity_poly.type
_entity_poly.pdbx_seq_one_letter_code
_entity_poly.pdbx_strand_id
1 'polypeptide(L)'
;MPLVAIKKIPPDYKLDIEYLVKTYPLYFKSDAELPYIFVNIGRIFNEKGDIVNTINKSFKLNVKKTYSKGRHYYCISIEHIALNYGIPAGYFIEISLIFAGYYAAKYPIFPNEYRYDLEDLRSNVNLKRKIEEEIKAHEGLLKAYEALSLLSEAGLENISSDLFEGLKRFEQRDFEGSIKFFRKVIEGLKNFLKEKVELIDGLKGRKEKLAQLLSKSYDLISNFGEHYRTVGGYEEALLAKEIAVSLCTYIAQKTRTGKIMYTKEKT
;
A
#
# COMPACT_ATOMS: atom_id res chain seq x y z
N MET A 1 3.56 6.02 0.08
CA MET A 1 3.96 6.03 -1.34
C MET A 1 3.19 7.09 -2.11
N PRO A 2 3.79 7.64 -3.18
CA PRO A 2 3.19 8.68 -4.02
C PRO A 2 1.93 8.20 -4.74
N LEU A 3 1.10 9.14 -5.18
CA LEU A 3 0.03 8.87 -6.14
C LEU A 3 0.65 8.34 -7.44
N VAL A 4 0.22 7.15 -7.90
CA VAL A 4 0.73 6.53 -9.12
C VAL A 4 -0.32 6.61 -10.22
N ALA A 5 0.03 7.15 -11.37
CA ALA A 5 -0.83 7.16 -12.54
C ALA A 5 -0.13 6.49 -13.72
N ILE A 6 -0.92 5.83 -14.56
CA ILE A 6 -0.43 5.26 -15.81
C ILE A 6 -1.17 5.93 -16.95
N LYS A 7 -0.41 6.72 -17.71
CA LYS A 7 -0.94 7.59 -18.77
C LYS A 7 -0.49 7.14 -20.13
N LYS A 8 -1.37 7.20 -21.11
CA LYS A 8 -0.98 7.05 -22.51
C LYS A 8 -0.29 8.34 -22.94
N ILE A 9 0.89 8.22 -23.52
CA ILE A 9 1.68 9.36 -23.99
C ILE A 9 1.00 9.91 -25.26
N PRO A 10 0.48 11.14 -25.24
CA PRO A 10 -0.13 11.73 -26.42
C PRO A 10 0.93 12.20 -27.42
N PRO A 11 0.55 12.46 -28.69
CA PRO A 11 1.49 12.93 -29.71
C PRO A 11 2.22 14.22 -29.38
N ASP A 12 1.63 15.08 -28.54
CA ASP A 12 2.22 16.35 -28.10
C ASP A 12 2.98 16.23 -26.76
N TYR A 13 3.12 15.02 -26.22
CA TYR A 13 3.81 14.71 -24.97
C TYR A 13 3.33 15.50 -23.74
N LYS A 14 2.09 16.02 -23.78
CA LYS A 14 1.45 16.71 -22.65
C LYS A 14 0.54 15.76 -21.89
N LEU A 15 1.01 15.26 -20.76
CA LEU A 15 0.20 14.38 -19.92
C LEU A 15 -0.86 15.18 -19.18
N ASP A 16 -2.12 14.76 -19.31
CA ASP A 16 -3.24 15.30 -18.54
C ASP A 16 -3.11 14.90 -17.06
N ILE A 17 -3.17 15.91 -16.19
CA ILE A 17 -3.12 15.77 -14.74
C ILE A 17 -4.35 16.34 -14.03
N GLU A 18 -5.47 16.50 -14.72
CA GLU A 18 -6.73 16.99 -14.14
C GLU A 18 -7.18 16.18 -12.91
N TYR A 19 -6.91 14.87 -12.89
CA TYR A 19 -7.20 14.00 -11.74
C TYR A 19 -6.48 14.45 -10.46
N LEU A 20 -5.26 15.01 -10.57
CA LEU A 20 -4.54 15.60 -9.43
C LEU A 20 -5.24 16.83 -8.92
N VAL A 21 -5.71 17.69 -9.82
CA VAL A 21 -6.40 18.94 -9.47
C VAL A 21 -7.69 18.64 -8.72
N LYS A 22 -8.44 17.62 -9.16
CA LYS A 22 -9.63 17.15 -8.45
C LYS A 22 -9.30 16.56 -7.08
N THR A 23 -8.17 15.85 -6.98
CA THR A 23 -7.77 15.16 -5.74
C THR A 23 -7.20 16.12 -4.70
N TYR A 24 -6.39 17.08 -5.13
CA TYR A 24 -5.70 18.05 -4.28
C TYR A 24 -6.02 19.48 -4.70
N PRO A 25 -7.30 19.90 -4.72
CA PRO A 25 -7.69 21.19 -5.28
C PRO A 25 -6.98 22.37 -4.59
N LEU A 26 -6.67 22.22 -3.30
CA LEU A 26 -5.91 23.21 -2.52
C LEU A 26 -4.53 23.53 -3.12
N TYR A 27 -3.88 22.56 -3.79
CA TYR A 27 -2.57 22.74 -4.43
C TYR A 27 -2.67 23.29 -5.85
N PHE A 28 -3.85 23.67 -6.32
CA PHE A 28 -4.08 24.21 -7.66
C PHE A 28 -5.08 25.38 -7.64
N LYS A 29 -5.32 25.97 -6.45
CA LYS A 29 -6.36 26.98 -6.21
C LYS A 29 -6.03 28.39 -6.70
N SER A 30 -4.76 28.70 -6.99
CA SER A 30 -4.34 30.03 -7.41
C SER A 30 -4.17 30.09 -8.93
N ASP A 31 -5.02 30.86 -9.62
CA ASP A 31 -4.84 31.19 -11.04
C ASP A 31 -3.62 32.12 -11.28
N ALA A 32 -3.08 32.75 -10.23
CA ALA A 32 -1.96 33.68 -10.34
C ALA A 32 -0.61 32.96 -10.58
N GLU A 33 -0.42 31.76 -10.03
CA GLU A 33 0.78 30.95 -10.25
C GLU A 33 0.47 29.45 -10.17
N LEU A 34 0.83 28.71 -11.21
CA LEU A 34 0.71 27.25 -11.22
C LEU A 34 1.90 26.61 -10.50
N PRO A 35 1.68 25.51 -9.75
CA PRO A 35 2.77 24.83 -9.07
C PRO A 35 3.71 24.15 -10.10
N TYR A 36 4.93 23.86 -9.67
CA TYR A 36 5.69 22.77 -10.27
C TYR A 36 5.43 21.49 -9.47
N ILE A 37 5.61 20.35 -10.09
CA ILE A 37 5.46 19.04 -9.45
C ILE A 37 6.75 18.24 -9.60
N PHE A 38 7.05 17.46 -8.57
CA PHE A 38 8.09 16.44 -8.62
C PHE A 38 7.44 15.11 -9.00
N VAL A 39 7.80 14.61 -10.18
CA VAL A 39 7.29 13.36 -10.72
C VAL A 39 8.44 12.38 -10.84
N ASN A 40 8.30 11.22 -10.21
CA ASN A 40 9.15 10.08 -10.53
C ASN A 40 8.56 9.34 -11.73
N ILE A 41 9.37 9.16 -12.76
CA ILE A 41 9.00 8.35 -13.91
C ILE A 41 9.59 6.96 -13.68
N GLY A 42 8.70 5.98 -13.56
CA GLY A 42 9.06 4.59 -13.31
C GLY A 42 9.23 3.83 -14.62
N ARG A 43 8.23 3.00 -14.92
CA ARG A 43 8.21 2.08 -16.06
C ARG A 43 7.55 2.69 -17.30
N ILE A 44 8.06 2.30 -18.46
CA ILE A 44 7.46 2.60 -19.78
C ILE A 44 6.96 1.30 -20.38
N PHE A 45 5.70 1.29 -20.81
CA PHE A 45 5.07 0.14 -21.44
C PHE A 45 4.78 0.43 -22.92
N ASN A 46 5.02 -0.53 -23.80
CA ASN A 46 4.56 -0.44 -25.18
C ASN A 46 3.03 -0.58 -25.28
N GLU A 47 2.50 -0.49 -26.49
CA GLU A 47 1.06 -0.66 -26.76
C GLU A 47 0.52 -2.05 -26.36
N LYS A 48 1.38 -3.07 -26.31
CA LYS A 48 1.04 -4.44 -25.89
C LYS A 48 1.08 -4.61 -24.36
N GLY A 49 1.59 -3.63 -23.63
CA GLY A 49 1.76 -3.67 -22.18
C GLY A 49 3.03 -4.36 -21.69
N ASP A 50 4.03 -4.53 -22.56
CA ASP A 50 5.36 -5.00 -22.16
C ASP A 50 6.21 -3.82 -21.70
N ILE A 51 6.99 -4.03 -20.64
CA ILE A 51 7.94 -3.03 -20.14
C ILE A 51 9.08 -2.93 -21.16
N VAL A 52 9.22 -1.75 -21.77
CA VAL A 52 10.29 -1.47 -22.73
C VAL A 52 11.43 -0.66 -22.12
N ASN A 53 11.17 0.05 -21.03
CA ASN A 53 12.18 0.84 -20.34
C ASN A 53 11.79 1.06 -18.87
N THR A 54 12.79 1.28 -18.01
CA THR A 54 12.62 1.64 -16.61
C THR A 54 13.58 2.76 -16.27
N ILE A 55 13.04 3.94 -15.93
CA ILE A 55 13.82 5.15 -15.73
C ILE A 55 14.11 5.36 -14.24
N ASN A 56 13.09 5.18 -13.38
CA ASN A 56 13.14 5.35 -11.92
C ASN A 56 13.84 6.63 -11.46
N LYS A 57 13.59 7.76 -12.14
CA LYS A 57 14.17 9.07 -11.79
C LYS A 57 13.11 10.12 -11.57
N SER A 58 13.43 11.06 -10.69
CA SER A 58 12.56 12.18 -10.34
C SER A 58 12.89 13.41 -11.18
N PHE A 59 11.85 14.05 -11.70
CA PHE A 59 11.93 15.24 -12.52
C PHE A 59 11.06 16.34 -11.92
N LYS A 60 11.55 17.58 -11.99
CA LYS A 60 10.76 18.78 -11.66
C LYS A 60 10.08 19.26 -12.94
N LEU A 61 8.75 19.24 -12.99
CA LEU A 61 7.96 19.62 -14.15
C LEU A 61 7.01 20.76 -13.81
N ASN A 62 6.95 21.78 -14.66
CA ASN A 62 6.01 22.89 -14.49
C ASN A 62 4.62 22.47 -14.94
N VAL A 63 3.61 22.77 -14.12
CA VAL A 63 2.21 22.58 -14.50
C VAL A 63 1.77 23.73 -15.40
N LYS A 64 1.06 23.41 -16.48
CA LYS A 64 0.47 24.38 -17.40
C LYS A 64 -1.03 24.17 -17.50
N LYS A 65 -1.79 25.26 -17.58
CA LYS A 65 -3.22 25.26 -17.92
C LYS A 65 -3.32 25.36 -19.44
N THR A 66 -3.90 24.36 -20.08
CA THR A 66 -4.09 24.28 -21.53
C THR A 66 -5.57 24.29 -21.86
N TYR A 67 -5.93 24.74 -23.06
CA TYR A 67 -7.28 24.64 -23.59
C TYR A 67 -7.30 23.69 -24.78
N SER A 68 -8.14 22.66 -24.73
CA SER A 68 -8.35 21.74 -25.85
C SER A 68 -9.78 21.23 -25.84
N LYS A 69 -10.37 21.06 -27.03
CA LYS A 69 -11.73 20.50 -27.22
C LYS A 69 -12.80 21.14 -26.32
N GLY A 70 -12.77 22.46 -26.15
CA GLY A 70 -13.79 23.18 -25.38
C GLY A 70 -13.56 23.23 -23.87
N ARG A 71 -12.47 22.65 -23.35
CA ARG A 71 -12.22 22.53 -21.90
C ARG A 71 -10.81 22.98 -21.51
N HIS A 72 -10.72 23.68 -20.38
CA HIS A 72 -9.44 23.91 -19.69
C HIS A 72 -9.04 22.66 -18.91
N TYR A 73 -7.79 22.24 -19.03
CA TYR A 73 -7.21 21.16 -18.25
C TYR A 73 -5.77 21.48 -17.88
N TYR A 74 -5.28 20.80 -16.84
CA TYR A 74 -3.91 20.96 -16.36
C TYR A 74 -3.03 19.85 -16.92
N CYS A 75 -1.84 20.21 -17.40
CA CYS A 75 -0.91 19.26 -17.98
C CYS A 75 0.54 19.51 -17.56
N ILE A 76 1.35 18.47 -17.71
CA ILE A 76 2.81 18.55 -17.67
C ILE A 76 3.37 18.10 -19.02
N SER A 77 4.40 18.78 -19.52
CA SER A 77 5.13 18.31 -20.69
C SER A 77 6.25 17.37 -20.27
N ILE A 78 6.30 16.19 -20.88
CA ILE A 78 7.39 15.24 -20.73
C ILE A 78 8.27 15.16 -21.98
N GLU A 79 8.08 16.04 -22.97
CA GLU A 79 8.72 15.99 -24.29
C GLU A 79 10.25 15.84 -24.21
N HIS A 80 10.92 16.71 -23.44
CA HIS A 80 12.38 16.62 -23.27
C HIS A 80 12.82 15.30 -22.64
N ILE A 81 12.02 14.75 -21.72
CA ILE A 81 12.31 13.47 -21.09
C ILE A 81 12.10 12.36 -22.11
N ALA A 82 10.99 12.39 -22.85
CA ALA A 82 10.68 11.41 -23.87
C ALA A 82 11.77 11.35 -24.95
N LEU A 83 12.24 12.50 -25.43
CA LEU A 83 13.35 12.57 -26.39
C LEU A 83 14.66 12.00 -25.82
N ASN A 84 15.02 12.38 -24.59
CA ASN A 84 16.26 11.93 -23.95
C ASN A 84 16.30 10.42 -23.69
N TYR A 85 15.14 9.80 -23.41
CA TYR A 85 15.03 8.38 -23.10
C TYR A 85 14.46 7.53 -24.25
N GLY A 86 14.29 8.12 -25.45
CA GLY A 86 13.77 7.43 -26.63
C GLY A 86 12.35 6.88 -26.45
N ILE A 87 11.48 7.60 -25.76
CA ILE A 87 10.12 7.18 -25.44
C ILE A 87 9.16 7.66 -26.54
N PRO A 88 8.53 6.76 -27.31
CA PRO A 88 7.61 7.16 -28.37
C PRO A 88 6.23 7.55 -27.83
N ALA A 89 5.53 8.42 -28.56
CA ALA A 89 4.10 8.64 -28.37
C ALA A 89 3.30 7.35 -28.63
N GLY A 90 2.13 7.22 -27.97
CA GLY A 90 1.29 6.03 -28.04
C GLY A 90 1.58 4.98 -26.96
N TYR A 91 2.77 5.01 -26.36
CA TYR A 91 3.16 4.13 -25.25
C TYR A 91 2.52 4.58 -23.93
N PHE A 92 2.62 3.77 -22.89
CA PHE A 92 2.15 4.11 -21.55
C PHE A 92 3.32 4.42 -20.62
N ILE A 93 3.14 5.41 -19.76
CA ILE A 93 4.13 5.84 -18.78
C ILE A 93 3.56 5.74 -17.37
N GLU A 94 4.31 5.10 -16.47
CA GLU A 94 4.06 5.13 -15.04
C GLU A 94 4.70 6.36 -14.42
N ILE A 95 3.87 7.18 -13.79
CA ILE A 95 4.28 8.39 -13.10
C ILE A 95 3.86 8.32 -11.63
N SER A 96 4.80 8.66 -10.76
CA SER A 96 4.63 8.71 -9.31
C SER A 96 4.79 10.15 -8.84
N LEU A 97 3.76 10.72 -8.24
CA LEU A 97 3.71 12.13 -7.83
C LEU A 97 4.08 12.32 -6.38
N ILE A 98 5.18 13.02 -6.15
CA ILE A 98 5.84 13.04 -4.84
C ILE A 98 5.50 14.32 -4.07
N PHE A 99 5.69 15.50 -4.68
CA PHE A 99 5.40 16.80 -4.07
C PHE A 99 4.90 17.79 -5.11
N ALA A 100 3.99 18.69 -4.72
CA ALA A 100 3.70 19.93 -5.42
C ALA A 100 4.48 21.07 -4.77
N GLY A 101 5.01 22.00 -5.54
CA GLY A 101 5.81 23.12 -5.04
C GLY A 101 5.34 24.46 -5.55
N TYR A 102 5.37 25.44 -4.64
CA TYR A 102 5.11 26.85 -4.89
C TYR A 102 6.29 27.65 -4.38
N TYR A 103 6.96 28.41 -5.25
CA TYR A 103 8.23 29.07 -4.92
C TYR A 103 9.23 28.09 -4.23
N ALA A 104 9.51 28.33 -2.94
CA ALA A 104 10.39 27.54 -2.08
C ALA A 104 9.66 26.51 -1.19
N ALA A 105 8.33 26.57 -1.09
CA ALA A 105 7.55 25.63 -0.30
C ALA A 105 7.25 24.35 -1.10
N LYS A 106 7.41 23.19 -0.45
CA LYS A 106 7.05 21.88 -1.02
C LYS A 106 5.94 21.27 -0.17
N TYR A 107 4.85 20.93 -0.82
CA TYR A 107 3.69 20.28 -0.24
C TYR A 107 3.68 18.80 -0.64
N PRO A 108 3.66 17.87 0.33
CA PRO A 108 3.57 16.45 0.03
C PRO A 108 2.25 16.13 -0.64
N ILE A 109 2.31 15.36 -1.73
CA ILE A 109 1.14 14.72 -2.32
C ILE A 109 0.94 13.43 -1.49
N PHE A 110 -0.06 13.44 -0.61
CA PHE A 110 -0.11 12.60 0.59
C PHE A 110 0.22 11.12 0.34
N PRO A 111 1.17 10.55 1.10
CA PRO A 111 1.74 9.23 0.85
C PRO A 111 0.91 8.02 1.36
N ASN A 112 -0.33 8.21 1.83
CA ASN A 112 -1.07 7.16 2.55
C ASN A 112 -2.38 6.71 1.87
N GLU A 113 -2.66 7.20 0.67
CA GLU A 113 -3.76 6.69 -0.15
C GLU A 113 -3.20 6.33 -1.52
N TYR A 114 -3.14 5.04 -1.82
CA TYR A 114 -2.91 4.63 -3.19
C TYR A 114 -4.15 4.99 -3.98
N ARG A 115 -4.02 6.01 -4.81
CA ARG A 115 -5.00 6.21 -5.87
C ARG A 115 -4.28 5.96 -7.18
N TYR A 116 -4.90 5.12 -7.98
CA TYR A 116 -4.40 4.78 -9.29
C TYR A 116 -5.30 5.39 -10.32
N ASP A 117 -4.73 6.25 -11.15
CA ASP A 117 -5.41 6.69 -12.36
C ASP A 117 -4.99 5.75 -13.50
N LEU A 118 -5.91 4.84 -13.83
CA LEU A 118 -5.79 3.86 -14.90
C LEU A 118 -6.80 4.15 -16.03
N GLU A 119 -7.31 5.38 -16.14
CA GLU A 119 -8.34 5.72 -17.13
C GLU A 119 -7.89 5.44 -18.57
N ASP A 120 -6.62 5.71 -18.86
CA ASP A 120 -6.04 5.50 -20.19
C ASP A 120 -5.88 4.01 -20.54
N LEU A 121 -5.99 3.12 -19.55
CA LEU A 121 -5.91 1.67 -19.73
C LEU A 121 -7.27 1.02 -19.97
N ARG A 122 -8.37 1.79 -20.05
CA ARG A 122 -9.73 1.24 -20.29
C ARG A 122 -9.80 0.34 -21.54
N SER A 123 -9.03 0.64 -22.59
CA SER A 123 -8.95 -0.16 -23.82
C SER A 123 -7.85 -1.22 -23.81
N ASN A 124 -6.96 -1.23 -22.82
CA ASN A 124 -5.86 -2.20 -22.68
C ASN A 124 -6.05 -3.07 -21.42
N VAL A 125 -7.02 -3.99 -21.51
CA VAL A 125 -7.47 -4.84 -20.39
C VAL A 125 -6.34 -5.69 -19.80
N ASN A 126 -5.41 -6.17 -20.63
CA ASN A 126 -4.30 -7.01 -20.17
C ASN A 126 -3.30 -6.23 -19.33
N LEU A 127 -2.88 -5.05 -19.80
CA LEU A 127 -2.00 -4.18 -19.05
C LEU A 127 -2.68 -3.72 -17.76
N LYS A 128 -3.95 -3.30 -17.85
CA LYS A 128 -4.75 -2.91 -16.69
C LYS A 128 -4.77 -4.01 -15.62
N ARG A 129 -5.08 -5.26 -15.99
CA ARG A 129 -5.12 -6.39 -15.06
C ARG A 129 -3.77 -6.63 -14.38
N LYS A 130 -2.66 -6.65 -15.15
CA LYS A 130 -1.31 -6.83 -14.59
C LYS A 130 -1.00 -5.78 -13.53
N ILE A 131 -1.28 -4.51 -13.85
CA ILE A 131 -1.08 -3.41 -12.92
C ILE A 131 -2.00 -3.57 -11.70
N GLU A 132 -3.29 -3.88 -11.87
CA GLU A 132 -4.21 -4.10 -10.75
C GLU A 132 -3.78 -5.25 -9.83
N GLU A 133 -3.19 -6.32 -10.36
CA GLU A 133 -2.60 -7.41 -9.59
C GLU A 133 -1.39 -6.94 -8.79
N GLU A 134 -0.48 -6.19 -9.41
CA GLU A 134 0.67 -5.59 -8.72
C GLU A 134 0.21 -4.61 -7.63
N ILE A 135 -0.79 -3.79 -7.92
CA ILE A 135 -1.41 -2.86 -6.97
C ILE A 135 -1.91 -3.60 -5.74
N LYS A 136 -2.71 -4.65 -5.95
CA LYS A 136 -3.24 -5.47 -4.86
C LYS A 136 -2.13 -6.11 -4.04
N ALA A 137 -1.05 -6.55 -4.68
CA ALA A 137 0.11 -7.09 -3.98
C ALA A 137 0.78 -6.02 -3.10
N HIS A 138 0.97 -4.80 -3.63
CA HIS A 138 1.56 -3.67 -2.87
C HIS A 138 0.65 -3.20 -1.72
N GLU A 139 -0.67 -3.11 -1.94
CA GLU A 139 -1.63 -2.80 -0.88
C GLU A 139 -1.61 -3.86 0.23
N GLY A 140 -1.52 -5.14 -0.15
CA GLY A 140 -1.37 -6.25 0.80
C GLY A 140 -0.10 -6.13 1.64
N LEU A 141 1.03 -5.83 1.00
CA LEU A 141 2.31 -5.58 1.68
C LEU A 141 2.20 -4.43 2.67
N LEU A 142 1.58 -3.33 2.29
CA LEU A 142 1.46 -2.19 3.19
C LEU A 142 0.52 -2.40 4.35
N LYS A 143 -0.61 -3.06 4.15
CA LYS A 143 -1.47 -3.44 5.27
C LYS A 143 -0.68 -4.25 6.30
N ALA A 144 0.22 -5.11 5.82
CA ALA A 144 1.11 -5.88 6.68
C ALA A 144 2.13 -5.00 7.42
N TYR A 145 2.75 -4.02 6.75
CA TYR A 145 3.67 -3.06 7.41
C TYR A 145 2.95 -2.06 8.33
N GLU A 146 1.74 -1.63 8.01
CA GLU A 146 0.90 -0.79 8.86
C GLU A 146 0.54 -1.55 10.14
N ALA A 147 0.23 -2.84 10.06
CA ALA A 147 0.00 -3.69 11.23
C ALA A 147 1.22 -3.70 12.18
N LEU A 148 2.45 -3.68 11.66
CA LEU A 148 3.66 -3.57 12.49
C LEU A 148 3.70 -2.26 13.27
N SER A 149 3.48 -1.13 12.57
CA SER A 149 3.46 0.19 13.21
C SER A 149 2.38 0.27 14.29
N LEU A 150 1.18 -0.21 13.97
CA LEU A 150 0.05 -0.22 14.90
C LEU A 150 0.33 -1.07 16.15
N LEU A 151 0.96 -2.23 15.98
CA LEU A 151 1.34 -3.09 17.12
C LEU A 151 2.39 -2.41 18.01
N SER A 152 3.41 -1.80 17.41
CA SER A 152 4.43 -1.05 18.15
C SER A 152 3.84 0.15 18.89
N GLU A 153 2.98 0.94 18.24
CA GLU A 153 2.25 2.05 18.87
C GLU A 153 1.33 1.58 20.00
N ALA A 154 0.84 0.34 19.93
CA ALA A 154 -0.02 -0.29 20.93
C ALA A 154 0.75 -0.94 22.11
N GLY A 155 2.09 -0.85 22.15
CA GLY A 155 2.90 -1.50 23.19
C GLY A 155 2.97 -3.02 23.07
N LEU A 156 2.86 -3.54 21.84
CA LEU A 156 2.89 -4.97 21.51
C LEU A 156 4.14 -5.31 20.68
N GLU A 157 5.30 -4.85 21.12
CA GLU A 157 6.57 -4.91 20.38
C GLU A 157 7.02 -6.33 20.06
N ASN A 158 6.82 -7.27 20.98
CA ASN A 158 7.15 -8.68 20.75
C ASN A 158 6.32 -9.27 19.60
N ILE A 159 5.03 -8.93 19.54
CA ILE A 159 4.12 -9.39 18.47
C ILE A 159 4.49 -8.70 17.15
N SER A 160 4.84 -7.41 17.20
CA SER A 160 5.34 -6.67 16.04
C SER A 160 6.61 -7.30 15.47
N SER A 161 7.58 -7.64 16.32
CA SER A 161 8.84 -8.29 15.93
C SER A 161 8.60 -9.66 15.27
N ASP A 162 7.75 -10.50 15.86
CA ASP A 162 7.39 -11.80 15.28
C ASP A 162 6.67 -11.64 13.93
N LEU A 163 5.78 -10.65 13.79
CA LEU A 163 5.09 -10.36 12.53
C LEU A 163 6.08 -9.89 11.46
N PHE A 164 7.05 -9.05 11.81
CA PHE A 164 8.07 -8.57 10.88
C PHE A 164 8.91 -9.72 10.34
N GLU A 165 9.37 -10.60 11.22
CA GLU A 165 10.19 -11.75 10.81
C GLU A 165 9.38 -12.75 9.96
N GLY A 166 8.08 -12.94 10.27
CA GLY A 166 7.18 -13.74 9.43
C GLY A 166 7.02 -13.17 8.02
N LEU A 167 6.76 -11.87 7.91
CA LEU A 167 6.65 -11.18 6.61
C LEU A 167 7.95 -11.23 5.82
N LYS A 168 9.08 -10.96 6.45
CA LYS A 168 10.41 -11.00 5.82
C LYS A 168 10.70 -12.38 5.21
N ARG A 169 10.41 -13.47 5.94
CA ARG A 169 10.61 -14.84 5.46
C ARG A 169 9.68 -15.20 4.32
N PHE A 170 8.42 -14.76 4.40
CA PHE A 170 7.45 -14.96 3.33
C PHE A 170 7.95 -14.36 2.00
N GLU A 171 8.47 -13.14 2.04
CA GLU A 171 9.07 -12.47 0.86
C GLU A 171 10.32 -13.19 0.35
N GLN A 172 11.11 -13.79 1.24
CA GLN A 172 12.28 -14.60 0.91
C GLN A 172 11.93 -16.01 0.41
N ARG A 173 10.63 -16.34 0.29
CA ARG A 173 10.11 -17.67 -0.06
C ARG A 173 10.49 -18.77 0.94
N ASP A 174 10.85 -18.39 2.16
CA ASP A 174 10.97 -19.29 3.31
C ASP A 174 9.58 -19.48 3.93
N PHE A 175 8.74 -20.26 3.24
CA PHE A 175 7.32 -20.42 3.60
C PHE A 175 7.14 -21.12 4.95
N GLU A 176 7.85 -22.22 5.20
CA GLU A 176 7.80 -22.91 6.49
C GLU A 176 8.28 -22.03 7.65
N GLY A 177 9.39 -21.32 7.46
CA GLY A 177 9.87 -20.35 8.44
C GLY A 177 8.84 -19.26 8.68
N SER A 178 8.20 -18.72 7.64
CA SER A 178 7.17 -17.69 7.79
C SER A 178 5.95 -18.19 8.58
N ILE A 179 5.46 -19.42 8.31
CA ILE A 179 4.34 -20.05 9.02
C ILE A 179 4.63 -20.14 10.52
N LYS A 180 5.85 -20.54 10.88
CA LYS A 180 6.28 -20.60 12.29
C LYS A 180 6.15 -19.25 12.99
N PHE A 181 6.52 -18.16 12.33
CA PHE A 181 6.42 -16.82 12.91
C PHE A 181 4.98 -16.30 12.94
N PHE A 182 4.17 -16.52 11.90
CA PHE A 182 2.75 -16.17 11.94
C PHE A 182 2.01 -16.93 13.06
N ARG A 183 2.38 -18.18 13.33
CA ARG A 183 1.85 -18.93 14.49
C ARG A 183 2.18 -18.24 15.82
N LYS A 184 3.43 -17.79 16.01
CA LYS A 184 3.85 -17.05 17.21
C LYS A 184 3.08 -15.74 17.37
N VAL A 185 2.81 -15.03 16.28
CA VAL A 185 1.98 -13.81 16.29
C VAL A 185 0.60 -14.11 16.86
N ILE A 186 -0.07 -15.15 16.36
CA ILE A 186 -1.39 -15.55 16.85
C ILE A 186 -1.33 -15.97 18.33
N GLU A 187 -0.31 -16.71 18.73
CA GLU A 187 -0.07 -17.08 20.12
C GLU A 187 0.11 -15.86 21.03
N GLY A 188 0.91 -14.88 20.59
CA GLY A 188 1.13 -13.62 21.30
C GLY A 188 -0.17 -12.83 21.48
N LEU A 189 -0.98 -12.71 20.42
CA LEU A 189 -2.30 -12.05 20.50
C LEU A 189 -3.26 -12.78 21.44
N LYS A 190 -3.26 -14.12 21.40
CA LYS A 190 -4.06 -14.96 22.31
C LYS A 190 -3.68 -14.72 23.77
N ASN A 191 -2.39 -14.71 24.08
CA ASN A 191 -1.90 -14.47 25.43
C ASN A 191 -2.20 -13.04 25.87
N PHE A 192 -2.01 -12.05 25.00
CA PHE A 192 -2.40 -10.66 25.26
C PHE A 192 -3.87 -10.54 25.66
N LEU A 193 -4.80 -11.13 24.88
CA LEU A 193 -6.22 -11.10 25.22
C LEU A 193 -6.54 -11.84 26.53
N LYS A 194 -5.87 -12.96 26.77
CA LYS A 194 -6.11 -13.78 27.96
C LYS A 194 -5.65 -13.09 29.24
N GLU A 195 -4.45 -12.51 29.22
CA GLU A 195 -3.72 -12.06 30.40
C GLU A 195 -3.94 -10.58 30.69
N LYS A 196 -4.05 -9.74 29.65
CA LYS A 196 -4.04 -8.29 29.82
C LYS A 196 -5.41 -7.64 29.59
N VAL A 197 -6.30 -8.25 28.81
CA VAL A 197 -7.55 -7.62 28.39
C VAL A 197 -8.73 -8.13 29.19
N GLU A 198 -9.56 -7.25 29.73
CA GLU A 198 -10.84 -7.61 30.37
C GLU A 198 -12.02 -7.50 29.38
N LEU A 199 -12.11 -6.37 28.67
CA LEU A 199 -13.22 -6.06 27.76
C LEU A 199 -12.72 -5.41 26.46
N ILE A 200 -13.45 -5.63 25.36
CA ILE A 200 -13.20 -4.99 24.07
C ILE A 200 -14.48 -4.29 23.63
N ASP A 201 -14.41 -2.98 23.38
CA ASP A 201 -15.55 -2.09 23.15
C ASP A 201 -16.61 -2.19 24.25
N GLY A 202 -16.18 -2.36 25.51
CA GLY A 202 -17.07 -2.55 26.65
C GLY A 202 -17.76 -3.92 26.72
N LEU A 203 -17.44 -4.87 25.83
CA LEU A 203 -18.14 -6.15 25.72
C LEU A 203 -17.23 -7.35 26.05
N LYS A 204 -17.66 -8.16 27.02
CA LYS A 204 -16.96 -9.41 27.40
C LYS A 204 -17.09 -10.48 26.31
N GLY A 205 -18.29 -10.62 25.74
CA GLY A 205 -18.54 -11.58 24.68
C GLY A 205 -17.70 -11.34 23.42
N ARG A 206 -17.28 -10.09 23.16
CA ARG A 206 -16.37 -9.77 22.05
C ARG A 206 -14.96 -10.30 22.33
N LYS A 207 -14.43 -10.08 23.54
CA LYS A 207 -13.16 -10.68 23.99
C LYS A 207 -13.20 -12.20 23.86
N GLU A 208 -14.25 -12.84 24.38
CA GLU A 208 -14.36 -14.30 24.40
C GLU A 208 -14.39 -14.90 22.99
N LYS A 209 -15.18 -14.31 22.08
CA LYS A 209 -15.23 -14.76 20.67
C LYS A 209 -13.90 -14.55 19.94
N LEU A 210 -13.21 -13.44 20.19
CA LEU A 210 -11.88 -13.20 19.61
C LEU A 210 -10.83 -14.17 20.16
N ALA A 211 -10.88 -14.49 21.45
CA ALA A 211 -9.99 -15.49 22.05
C ALA A 211 -10.24 -16.89 21.47
N GLN A 212 -11.51 -17.25 21.21
CA GLN A 212 -11.87 -18.49 20.52
C GLN A 212 -11.35 -18.51 19.08
N LEU A 213 -11.54 -17.42 18.33
CA LEU A 213 -11.02 -17.28 16.97
C LEU A 213 -9.49 -17.43 16.94
N LEU A 214 -8.77 -16.71 17.80
CA LEU A 214 -7.30 -16.82 17.90
C LEU A 214 -6.85 -18.23 18.27
N SER A 215 -7.59 -18.92 19.15
CA SER A 215 -7.26 -20.31 19.49
C SER A 215 -7.44 -21.24 18.30
N LYS A 216 -8.53 -21.11 17.54
CA LYS A 216 -8.76 -21.92 16.33
C LYS A 216 -7.80 -21.59 15.20
N SER A 217 -7.44 -20.31 15.03
CA SER A 217 -6.40 -19.89 14.09
C SER A 217 -5.04 -20.46 14.47
N TYR A 218 -4.69 -20.46 15.76
CA TYR A 218 -3.45 -21.07 16.24
C TYR A 218 -3.40 -22.56 15.92
N ASP A 219 -4.47 -23.30 16.22
CA ASP A 219 -4.56 -24.73 15.93
C ASP A 219 -4.44 -25.00 14.43
N LEU A 220 -5.13 -24.21 13.59
CA LEU A 220 -5.07 -24.32 12.14
C LEU A 220 -3.65 -24.07 11.59
N ILE A 221 -3.03 -22.95 11.94
CA ILE A 221 -1.68 -22.60 11.46
C ILE A 221 -0.64 -23.60 11.99
N SER A 222 -0.84 -24.16 13.19
CA SER A 222 0.02 -25.23 13.71
C SER A 222 -0.01 -26.47 12.82
N ASN A 223 -1.14 -26.77 12.17
CA ASN A 223 -1.27 -27.88 11.22
C ASN A 223 -0.64 -27.61 9.84
N PHE A 224 -0.16 -26.39 9.57
CA PHE A 224 0.48 -26.03 8.30
C PHE A 224 1.98 -26.32 8.23
N GLY A 225 2.62 -26.78 9.32
CA GLY A 225 4.05 -27.05 9.34
C GLY A 225 4.41 -28.42 9.90
N GLU A 226 5.71 -28.72 9.89
CA GLU A 226 6.30 -30.03 10.23
C GLU A 226 5.81 -30.65 11.55
N HIS A 227 5.32 -29.86 12.51
CA HIS A 227 4.75 -30.34 13.77
C HIS A 227 3.65 -31.40 13.58
N TYR A 228 2.96 -31.42 12.44
CA TYR A 228 1.97 -32.45 12.08
C TYR A 228 2.36 -33.31 10.88
N ARG A 229 3.65 -33.34 10.50
CA ARG A 229 4.17 -34.03 9.30
C ARG A 229 3.57 -33.53 7.98
N THR A 230 3.14 -32.28 7.96
CA THR A 230 2.73 -31.55 6.75
C THR A 230 3.86 -30.62 6.31
N VAL A 231 3.93 -30.34 5.00
CA VAL A 231 4.87 -29.36 4.43
C VAL A 231 4.08 -28.09 4.14
N GLY A 232 4.54 -26.97 4.68
CA GLY A 232 3.88 -25.68 4.50
C GLY A 232 4.31 -25.03 3.19
N GLY A 233 3.42 -24.99 2.20
CA GLY A 233 3.65 -24.35 0.93
C GLY A 233 3.31 -22.85 0.93
N TYR A 234 3.36 -22.26 -0.26
CA TYR A 234 2.98 -20.86 -0.47
C TYR A 234 1.54 -20.58 -0.02
N GLU A 235 0.59 -21.48 -0.30
CA GLU A 235 -0.83 -21.29 -0.01
C GLU A 235 -1.11 -21.25 1.51
N GLU A 236 -0.51 -22.18 2.26
CA GLU A 236 -0.60 -22.20 3.71
C GLU A 236 0.04 -20.97 4.34
N ALA A 237 1.23 -20.59 3.84
CA ALA A 237 1.93 -19.40 4.32
C ALA A 237 1.15 -18.11 4.03
N LEU A 238 0.51 -18.04 2.86
CA LEU A 238 -0.33 -16.90 2.47
C LEU A 238 -1.56 -16.81 3.38
N LEU A 239 -2.25 -17.92 3.63
CA LEU A 239 -3.41 -17.93 4.52
C LEU A 239 -3.00 -17.57 5.97
N ALA A 240 -1.89 -18.11 6.47
CA ALA A 240 -1.37 -17.77 7.78
C ALA A 240 -1.04 -16.27 7.90
N LYS A 241 -0.42 -15.68 6.87
CA LYS A 241 -0.15 -14.23 6.78
C LYS A 241 -1.44 -13.41 6.86
N GLU A 242 -2.43 -13.72 6.03
CA GLU A 242 -3.68 -12.95 5.96
C GLU A 242 -4.46 -12.98 7.29
N ILE A 243 -4.48 -14.14 7.96
CA ILE A 243 -5.08 -14.28 9.30
C ILE A 243 -4.31 -13.44 10.33
N ALA A 244 -2.98 -13.57 10.36
CA ALA A 244 -2.13 -12.85 11.32
C ALA A 244 -2.24 -11.34 11.16
N VAL A 245 -2.07 -10.82 9.95
CA VAL A 245 -2.12 -9.38 9.66
C VAL A 245 -3.49 -8.82 10.03
N SER A 246 -4.59 -9.46 9.61
CA SER A 246 -5.94 -8.98 9.88
C SER A 246 -6.24 -8.88 11.38
N LEU A 247 -5.85 -9.89 12.16
CA LEU A 247 -6.07 -9.92 13.60
C LEU A 247 -5.17 -8.93 14.35
N CYS A 248 -3.92 -8.78 13.93
CA CYS A 248 -3.01 -7.76 14.43
C CYS A 248 -3.57 -6.36 14.23
N THR A 249 -3.98 -6.02 13.00
CA THR A 249 -4.54 -4.70 12.67
C THR A 249 -5.78 -4.41 13.53
N TYR A 250 -6.72 -5.35 13.60
CA TYR A 250 -7.94 -5.16 14.39
C TYR A 250 -7.63 -4.94 15.88
N ILE A 251 -6.82 -5.81 16.49
CA ILE A 251 -6.52 -5.74 17.93
C ILE A 251 -5.72 -4.47 18.23
N ALA A 252 -4.66 -4.18 17.48
CA ALA A 252 -3.83 -3.00 17.68
C ALA A 252 -4.65 -1.69 17.55
N GLN A 253 -5.57 -1.60 16.58
CA GLN A 253 -6.47 -0.46 16.46
C GLN A 253 -7.38 -0.32 17.68
N LYS A 254 -7.93 -1.41 18.22
CA LYS A 254 -8.72 -1.36 19.46
C LYS A 254 -7.89 -0.91 20.65
N THR A 255 -6.65 -1.37 20.76
CA THR A 255 -5.71 -0.93 21.79
C THR A 255 -5.47 0.58 21.69
N ARG A 256 -5.04 1.06 20.51
CA ARG A 256 -4.67 2.46 20.27
C ARG A 256 -5.83 3.44 20.45
N THR A 257 -7.05 3.02 20.11
CA THR A 257 -8.25 3.86 20.24
C THR A 257 -8.90 3.79 21.62
N GLY A 258 -8.23 3.18 22.62
CA GLY A 258 -8.73 3.10 24.00
C GLY A 258 -9.98 2.23 24.15
N LYS A 259 -10.24 1.34 23.18
CA LYS A 259 -11.41 0.45 23.17
C LYS A 259 -11.13 -0.87 23.89
N ILE A 260 -9.89 -1.09 24.34
CA ILE A 260 -9.51 -2.20 25.21
C ILE A 260 -9.52 -1.71 26.65
N MET A 261 -10.25 -2.41 27.52
CA MET A 261 -10.11 -2.23 28.97
C MET A 261 -9.26 -3.35 29.53
N TYR A 262 -8.23 -2.98 30.28
CA TYR A 262 -7.24 -3.91 30.81
C TYR A 262 -7.69 -4.52 32.13
N THR A 263 -7.25 -5.74 32.39
CA THR A 263 -7.40 -6.37 33.69
C THR A 263 -6.64 -5.54 34.72
N LYS A 264 -7.29 -5.15 35.82
CA LYS A 264 -6.63 -4.43 36.91
C LYS A 264 -5.50 -5.29 37.47
N GLU A 265 -4.29 -4.75 37.54
CA GLU A 265 -3.19 -5.40 38.27
C GLU A 265 -3.62 -5.55 39.73
N LYS A 266 -3.54 -6.78 40.25
CA LYS A 266 -3.67 -7.02 41.69
C LYS A 266 -2.37 -6.50 42.32
N THR A 267 -2.43 -5.29 42.87
CA THR A 267 -1.48 -4.81 43.90
C THR A 267 -1.45 -5.75 45.08
#